data_AF-A0A3D0XQZ0-F1
#
_entry.id   AF-A0A3D0XQZ0-F1
#
_cell.length_a   1.000
_cell.length_b   1.000
_cell.length_c   1.000
_cell.angle_alpha   90.00
_cell.angle_beta   90.00
_cell.angle_gamma   90.00
#
_symmetry.space_group_name_H-M   'P 1'
#
loop_
_entity.id
_entity.type
_entity.pdbx_description
1 polymer ?
#
loop_
_entity_poly.entity_id
_entity_poly.type
_entity_poly.pdbx_seq_one_letter_code
_entity_poly.pdbx_strand_id
1 'polypeptide(L)'
;MPITFDQEERTFHLQNDKISYVLQVTKEGYLLHRYWGKAIRRYHESAPLVFLDRGFSPSPTPDDRTFSLDTLPMEYPAYGNGDFRAPAFEVAFPDGSRVTNLQYVSHCITGGKPKLAGLPATYVENDAEAQTLDITMKDALSGLEAVLSYTIFEQTGAITRSVRFQNKGKEPIRLLRVLSANVDFRDDRFDLLTLDGAHANERNMTRQRLTYGTQLVDSCRGASSHQHNPFIALMRPNTDEEHGEVYGFNLVYSGNFLAQVQVDQFQTARVSIGINPFDFEWLLQPGESFQAPEAVLVYSNAGLDGLSQIYHKLYRQRLCRGKFRDALRPILVNSWEAAYFDFNEDSILKLAQEAKDVGIELVVLDDGWFGKRDDDNSSLGDWVTNRKKLPEGLEGLGKRIHKMGLQFGLWFEPEMVSKDSDLYRAHPDWCLHVKDRPYTLGR
;
A
#
# COMPACT_ATOMS: atom_id res chain seq x y z
N MET A 1 -11.10 -21.32 14.48
CA MET A 1 -10.67 -21.16 13.08
C MET A 1 -11.24 -19.83 12.62
N PRO A 2 -10.40 -18.85 12.29
CA PRO A 2 -10.88 -17.50 12.02
C PRO A 2 -11.63 -17.37 10.69
N ILE A 3 -11.52 -18.33 9.76
CA ILE A 3 -12.24 -18.29 8.49
C ILE A 3 -13.13 -19.52 8.34
N THR A 4 -14.40 -19.30 8.02
CA THR A 4 -15.38 -20.34 7.68
C THR A 4 -16.06 -20.04 6.36
N PHE A 5 -16.45 -21.10 5.63
CA PHE A 5 -17.27 -21.01 4.43
C PHE A 5 -18.57 -21.79 4.62
N ASP A 6 -19.70 -21.11 4.51
CA ASP A 6 -21.03 -21.73 4.46
C ASP A 6 -21.33 -22.09 3.00
N GLN A 7 -21.49 -23.38 2.72
CA GLN A 7 -21.73 -23.87 1.36
C GLN A 7 -23.16 -23.58 0.87
N GLU A 8 -24.15 -23.59 1.77
CA GLU A 8 -25.55 -23.38 1.43
C GLU A 8 -25.77 -21.90 1.08
N GLU A 9 -25.27 -21.00 1.92
CA GLU A 9 -25.39 -19.56 1.74
C GLU A 9 -24.28 -18.95 0.87
N ARG A 10 -23.31 -19.78 0.45
CA ARG A 10 -22.09 -19.40 -0.29
C ARG A 10 -21.38 -18.19 0.32
N THR A 11 -21.27 -18.18 1.65
CA THR A 11 -20.80 -17.04 2.45
C THR A 11 -19.47 -17.36 3.12
N PHE A 12 -18.48 -16.48 2.96
CA PHE A 12 -17.24 -16.50 3.71
C PHE A 12 -17.35 -15.58 4.92
N HIS A 13 -16.91 -16.04 6.08
CA HIS A 13 -16.88 -15.25 7.30
C HIS A 13 -15.48 -15.33 7.92
N LEU A 14 -14.74 -14.23 7.82
CA LEU A 14 -13.47 -14.03 8.51
C LEU A 14 -13.77 -13.34 9.84
N GLN A 15 -13.44 -13.95 10.97
CA GLN A 15 -13.80 -13.49 12.30
C GLN A 15 -12.78 -13.85 13.37
N ASN A 16 -12.67 -12.99 14.36
CA ASN A 16 -12.07 -13.28 15.66
C ASN A 16 -12.92 -12.61 16.75
N ASP A 17 -12.39 -12.45 17.96
CA ASP A 17 -13.07 -11.77 19.07
C ASP A 17 -13.31 -10.26 18.85
N LYS A 18 -12.66 -9.66 17.84
CA LYS A 18 -12.65 -8.20 17.58
C LYS A 18 -13.52 -7.82 16.40
N ILE A 19 -13.37 -8.52 15.28
CA ILE A 19 -13.98 -8.14 14.01
C ILE A 19 -14.71 -9.28 13.31
N SER A 20 -15.55 -8.91 12.35
CA SER A 20 -16.06 -9.81 11.32
C SER A 20 -15.98 -9.14 9.96
N TYR A 21 -15.63 -9.92 8.95
CA TYR A 21 -15.61 -9.54 7.55
C TYR A 21 -16.31 -10.64 6.74
N VAL A 22 -17.38 -10.27 6.06
CA VAL A 22 -18.31 -11.22 5.44
C VAL A 22 -18.41 -10.95 3.95
N LEU A 23 -18.25 -12.01 3.16
CA LEU A 23 -18.34 -12.03 1.71
C LEU A 23 -19.38 -13.05 1.27
N GLN A 24 -20.06 -12.80 0.16
CA GLN A 24 -20.98 -13.79 -0.40
C GLN A 24 -20.82 -13.90 -1.91
N VAL A 25 -20.87 -15.13 -2.41
CA VAL A 25 -20.91 -15.41 -3.84
C VAL A 25 -22.36 -15.51 -4.31
N THR A 26 -22.75 -14.69 -5.30
CA THR A 26 -24.11 -14.75 -5.87
C THR A 26 -24.33 -16.00 -6.71
N LYS A 27 -25.59 -16.29 -7.06
CA LYS A 27 -25.94 -17.39 -7.97
C LYS A 27 -25.22 -17.26 -9.33
N GLU A 28 -25.04 -16.04 -9.82
CA GLU A 28 -24.32 -15.68 -11.05
C GLU A 28 -22.79 -15.74 -10.92
N GLY A 29 -22.26 -15.96 -9.72
CA GLY A 29 -20.82 -16.07 -9.46
C GLY A 29 -20.11 -14.75 -9.16
N TYR A 30 -20.84 -13.64 -8.94
CA TYR A 30 -20.24 -12.39 -8.49
C TYR A 30 -19.91 -12.43 -6.99
N LEU A 31 -18.86 -11.72 -6.58
CA LEU A 31 -18.45 -11.65 -5.17
C LEU A 31 -18.90 -10.33 -4.57
N LEU A 32 -19.73 -10.40 -3.52
CA LEU A 32 -20.29 -9.26 -2.83
C LEU A 32 -19.66 -9.06 -1.45
N HIS A 33 -19.44 -7.80 -1.09
CA HIS A 33 -19.18 -7.36 0.27
C HIS A 33 -20.47 -7.37 1.09
N ARG A 34 -20.49 -8.03 2.25
CA ARG A 34 -21.71 -8.10 3.08
C ARG A 34 -21.59 -7.36 4.41
N TYR A 35 -20.42 -7.40 5.05
CA TYR A 35 -20.20 -6.74 6.34
C TYR A 35 -18.70 -6.59 6.63
N TRP A 36 -18.34 -5.46 7.22
CA TRP A 36 -17.08 -5.30 7.94
C TRP A 36 -17.28 -4.42 9.17
N GLY A 37 -16.83 -4.89 10.32
CA GLY A 37 -16.94 -4.16 11.57
C GLY A 37 -16.76 -5.07 12.78
N LYS A 38 -17.41 -4.72 13.89
CA LYS A 38 -17.39 -5.45 15.16
C LYS A 38 -17.71 -6.94 14.96
N ALA A 39 -17.03 -7.80 15.71
CA ALA A 39 -17.29 -9.23 15.70
C ALA A 39 -18.77 -9.56 15.91
N ILE A 40 -19.31 -10.40 15.03
CA ILE A 40 -20.65 -10.98 15.13
C ILE A 40 -20.52 -12.50 15.12
N ARG A 41 -21.36 -13.20 15.89
CA ARG A 41 -21.29 -14.67 15.98
C ARG A 41 -21.72 -15.37 14.71
N ARG A 42 -22.71 -14.80 14.02
CA ARG A 42 -23.27 -15.29 12.76
C ARG A 42 -23.82 -14.12 11.97
N TYR A 43 -23.56 -14.13 10.67
CA TYR A 43 -24.21 -13.20 9.75
C TYR A 43 -25.62 -13.74 9.40
N HIS A 44 -26.63 -12.90 9.61
CA HIS A 44 -28.04 -13.20 9.31
C HIS A 44 -28.65 -12.10 8.46
N GLU A 45 -27.91 -11.63 7.46
CA GLU A 45 -28.37 -10.56 6.57
C GLU A 45 -28.82 -9.29 7.32
N SER A 46 -28.11 -8.93 8.39
CA SER A 46 -28.44 -7.76 9.22
C SER A 46 -28.54 -6.45 8.43
N ALA A 47 -27.89 -6.40 7.25
CA ALA A 47 -28.15 -5.45 6.19
C ALA A 47 -28.49 -6.22 4.89
N PRO A 48 -29.78 -6.41 4.55
CA PRO A 48 -30.17 -7.19 3.39
C PRO A 48 -29.77 -6.49 2.08
N LEU A 49 -29.64 -7.29 1.02
CA LEU A 49 -29.51 -6.75 -0.34
C LEU A 49 -30.86 -6.20 -0.79
N VAL A 50 -30.85 -5.02 -1.42
CA VAL A 50 -32.05 -4.38 -1.95
C VAL A 50 -32.10 -4.65 -3.45
N PHE A 51 -32.85 -5.67 -3.84
CA PHE A 51 -33.13 -5.99 -5.24
C PHE A 51 -34.33 -5.15 -5.71
N LEU A 52 -34.07 -4.18 -6.58
CA LEU A 52 -35.08 -3.26 -7.09
C LEU A 52 -34.77 -2.94 -8.55
N ASP A 53 -35.79 -2.90 -9.41
CA ASP A 53 -35.63 -2.38 -10.78
C ASP A 53 -35.35 -0.88 -10.71
N ARG A 54 -34.11 -0.49 -11.00
CA ARG A 54 -33.66 0.89 -10.99
C ARG A 54 -33.35 1.29 -12.43
N GLY A 55 -34.08 2.28 -12.92
CA GLY A 55 -33.84 2.84 -14.25
C GLY A 55 -32.37 3.24 -14.40
N PHE A 56 -31.78 2.90 -15.55
CA PHE A 56 -30.37 3.16 -15.90
C PHE A 56 -29.30 2.37 -15.11
N SER A 57 -29.69 1.46 -14.21
CA SER A 57 -28.77 0.48 -13.63
C SER A 57 -28.95 -0.87 -14.34
N PRO A 58 -28.10 -1.22 -15.33
CA PRO A 58 -28.28 -2.39 -16.17
C PRO A 58 -28.13 -3.69 -15.38
N SER A 59 -28.77 -4.73 -15.88
CA SER A 59 -28.68 -6.07 -15.32
C SER A 59 -27.85 -6.98 -16.22
N PRO A 60 -26.86 -7.73 -15.68
CA PRO A 60 -26.17 -8.79 -16.42
C PRO A 60 -27.06 -10.03 -16.61
N THR A 61 -28.23 -10.09 -15.97
CA THR A 61 -29.21 -11.18 -16.06
C THR A 61 -30.47 -10.66 -16.78
N PRO A 62 -30.66 -10.96 -18.09
CA PRO A 62 -31.73 -10.38 -18.90
C PRO A 62 -33.15 -10.52 -18.31
N ASP A 63 -33.40 -11.61 -17.59
CA ASP A 63 -34.70 -11.94 -17.02
C ASP A 63 -34.93 -11.35 -15.60
N ASP A 64 -33.92 -10.71 -15.01
CA ASP A 64 -33.99 -10.14 -13.66
C ASP A 64 -33.46 -8.70 -13.65
N ARG A 65 -34.38 -7.74 -13.79
CA ARG A 65 -34.05 -6.30 -13.75
C ARG A 65 -33.75 -5.78 -12.34
N THR A 66 -33.97 -6.60 -11.32
CA THR A 66 -33.72 -6.20 -9.93
C THR A 66 -32.28 -6.46 -9.48
N PHE A 67 -31.53 -7.24 -10.27
CA PHE A 67 -30.13 -7.56 -10.06
C PHE A 67 -29.24 -6.63 -10.89
N SER A 68 -28.51 -5.70 -10.24
CA SER A 68 -27.59 -4.80 -10.95
C SER A 68 -26.27 -4.60 -10.22
N LEU A 69 -25.16 -4.84 -10.94
CA LEU A 69 -23.80 -4.63 -10.42
C LEU A 69 -23.51 -3.15 -10.11
N ASP A 70 -24.28 -2.22 -10.68
CA ASP A 70 -24.23 -0.79 -10.38
C ASP A 70 -24.73 -0.45 -8.95
N THR A 71 -25.52 -1.36 -8.35
CA THR A 71 -26.16 -1.14 -7.04
C THR A 71 -25.65 -2.08 -5.95
N LEU A 72 -25.14 -3.25 -6.36
CA LEU A 72 -24.68 -4.27 -5.43
C LEU A 72 -23.32 -3.88 -4.82
N PRO A 73 -23.06 -4.30 -3.57
CA PRO A 73 -21.82 -3.98 -2.88
C PRO A 73 -20.72 -4.92 -3.38
N MET A 74 -19.99 -4.54 -4.42
CA MET A 74 -19.04 -5.41 -5.10
C MET A 74 -17.74 -5.52 -4.28
N GLU A 75 -17.21 -6.74 -4.14
CA GLU A 75 -15.97 -6.95 -3.41
C GLU A 75 -14.72 -6.63 -4.24
N TYR A 76 -14.80 -6.81 -5.56
CA TYR A 76 -13.73 -6.50 -6.50
C TYR A 76 -14.30 -6.14 -7.89
N PRO A 77 -14.81 -4.90 -8.06
CA PRO A 77 -15.55 -4.46 -9.25
C PRO A 77 -14.67 -4.38 -10.51
N ALA A 78 -15.23 -4.78 -11.64
CA ALA A 78 -14.59 -4.78 -12.95
C ALA A 78 -15.04 -3.59 -13.80
N TYR A 79 -14.22 -3.16 -14.77
CA TYR A 79 -14.65 -2.21 -15.79
C TYR A 79 -15.61 -2.85 -16.80
N GLY A 80 -16.66 -2.10 -17.20
CA GLY A 80 -17.44 -2.38 -18.41
C GLY A 80 -18.50 -3.48 -18.31
N ASN A 81 -18.87 -3.92 -17.10
CA ASN A 81 -19.86 -4.98 -16.87
C ASN A 81 -21.22 -4.48 -16.35
N GLY A 82 -21.49 -3.18 -16.51
CA GLY A 82 -22.73 -2.54 -16.07
C GLY A 82 -22.66 -1.89 -14.68
N ASP A 83 -21.56 -2.02 -13.95
CA ASP A 83 -21.25 -1.15 -12.82
C ASP A 83 -20.59 0.14 -13.35
N PHE A 84 -21.21 1.31 -13.11
CA PHE A 84 -20.70 2.59 -13.59
C PHE A 84 -19.82 3.32 -12.57
N ARG A 85 -19.66 2.74 -11.38
CA ARG A 85 -18.73 3.24 -10.36
C ARG A 85 -17.29 2.91 -10.76
N ALA A 86 -16.33 3.53 -10.07
CA ALA A 86 -14.92 3.29 -10.31
C ALA A 86 -14.58 1.80 -10.12
N PRO A 87 -13.92 1.15 -11.10
CA PRO A 87 -13.58 -0.25 -10.98
C PRO A 87 -12.33 -0.45 -10.12
N ALA A 88 -12.14 -1.66 -9.59
CA ALA A 88 -10.89 -2.07 -8.94
C ALA A 88 -9.82 -2.46 -9.96
N PHE A 89 -10.23 -2.93 -11.15
CA PHE A 89 -9.32 -3.30 -12.22
C PHE A 89 -9.90 -3.05 -13.62
N GLU A 90 -8.99 -2.84 -14.57
CA GLU A 90 -9.30 -2.69 -15.99
C GLU A 90 -8.21 -3.41 -16.80
N VAL A 91 -8.62 -4.09 -17.87
CA VAL A 91 -7.74 -4.87 -18.74
C VAL A 91 -8.03 -4.48 -20.18
N ALA A 92 -7.00 -4.32 -21.00
CA ALA A 92 -7.14 -4.22 -22.45
C ALA A 92 -6.73 -5.55 -23.11
N PHE A 93 -7.59 -6.01 -24.01
CA PHE A 93 -7.40 -7.21 -24.81
C PHE A 93 -6.89 -6.87 -26.23
N PRO A 94 -6.33 -7.85 -26.96
CA PRO A 94 -5.81 -7.63 -28.32
C PRO A 94 -6.84 -7.12 -29.33
N ASP A 95 -8.12 -7.42 -29.14
CA ASP A 95 -9.22 -6.95 -30.00
C ASP A 95 -9.64 -5.50 -29.71
N GLY A 96 -8.97 -4.84 -28.76
CA GLY A 96 -9.27 -3.47 -28.32
C GLY A 96 -10.41 -3.37 -27.29
N SER A 97 -11.06 -4.49 -26.95
CA SER A 97 -12.06 -4.53 -25.90
C SER A 97 -11.42 -4.39 -24.51
N ARG A 98 -12.25 -4.01 -23.53
CA ARG A 98 -11.82 -3.82 -22.13
C ARG A 98 -12.74 -4.45 -21.09
N VAL A 99 -13.74 -5.18 -21.58
CA VAL A 99 -14.79 -5.74 -20.73
C VAL A 99 -14.29 -7.05 -20.15
N THR A 100 -14.42 -7.21 -18.85
CA THR A 100 -14.11 -8.47 -18.17
C THR A 100 -15.33 -8.95 -17.38
N ASN A 101 -15.46 -10.27 -17.24
CA ASN A 101 -16.51 -10.87 -16.43
C ASN A 101 -15.93 -11.94 -15.51
N LEU A 102 -15.26 -11.51 -14.44
CA LEU A 102 -14.72 -12.41 -13.43
C LEU A 102 -15.85 -13.06 -12.62
N GLN A 103 -15.94 -14.39 -12.70
CA GLN A 103 -16.88 -15.21 -11.94
C GLN A 103 -16.14 -16.17 -11.01
N TYR A 104 -16.72 -16.43 -9.85
CA TYR A 104 -16.18 -17.34 -8.84
C TYR A 104 -15.97 -18.76 -9.41
N VAL A 105 -14.80 -19.32 -9.15
CA VAL A 105 -14.43 -20.71 -9.52
C VAL A 105 -14.22 -21.57 -8.28
N SER A 106 -13.36 -21.12 -7.37
CA SER A 106 -12.96 -21.90 -6.20
C SER A 106 -12.40 -21.01 -5.11
N HIS A 107 -12.15 -21.61 -3.95
CA HIS A 107 -11.39 -20.97 -2.88
C HIS A 107 -10.47 -21.96 -2.18
N CYS A 108 -9.50 -21.43 -1.44
CA CYS A 108 -8.63 -22.17 -0.55
C CYS A 108 -8.51 -21.42 0.77
N ILE A 109 -8.57 -22.14 1.90
CA ILE A 109 -8.35 -21.58 3.24
C ILE A 109 -7.11 -22.26 3.82
N THR A 110 -6.08 -21.47 4.12
CA THR A 110 -4.78 -21.95 4.61
C THR A 110 -4.39 -21.25 5.90
N GLY A 111 -3.66 -21.95 6.77
CA GLY A 111 -3.03 -21.32 7.94
C GLY A 111 -1.91 -20.38 7.52
N GLY A 112 -1.64 -19.39 8.35
CA GLY A 112 -0.59 -18.41 8.16
C GLY A 112 -0.89 -17.35 7.11
N LYS A 113 0.18 -16.88 6.45
CA LYS A 113 0.13 -15.83 5.43
C LYS A 113 1.15 -16.08 4.32
N PRO A 114 0.72 -16.24 3.05
CA PRO A 114 1.62 -16.34 1.92
C PRO A 114 2.47 -15.07 1.71
N LYS A 115 3.71 -15.24 1.25
CA LYS A 115 4.56 -14.14 0.80
C LYS A 115 4.06 -13.58 -0.53
N LEU A 116 4.23 -12.28 -0.75
CA LEU A 116 3.99 -11.64 -2.04
C LEU A 116 5.31 -11.57 -2.82
N ALA A 117 5.35 -12.17 -4.01
CA ALA A 117 6.56 -12.24 -4.81
C ALA A 117 7.03 -10.83 -5.21
N GLY A 118 8.30 -10.51 -4.92
CA GLY A 118 8.92 -9.24 -5.30
C GLY A 118 8.44 -8.00 -4.52
N LEU A 119 7.57 -8.17 -3.51
CA LEU A 119 6.94 -7.05 -2.80
C LEU A 119 7.12 -7.14 -1.28
N PRO A 120 7.23 -5.99 -0.58
CA PRO A 120 7.07 -5.97 0.86
C PRO A 120 5.63 -6.38 1.19
N ALA A 121 5.51 -7.20 2.23
CA ALA A 121 4.24 -7.63 2.77
C ALA A 121 4.42 -7.96 4.24
N THR A 122 3.31 -7.87 4.97
CA THR A 122 3.19 -8.45 6.29
C THR A 122 3.45 -9.96 6.22
N TYR A 123 3.82 -10.55 7.35
CA TYR A 123 4.16 -11.97 7.45
C TYR A 123 3.70 -12.54 8.79
N VAL A 124 3.82 -13.85 8.97
CA VAL A 124 3.67 -14.51 10.26
C VAL A 124 4.94 -15.30 10.58
N GLU A 125 5.22 -15.53 11.87
CA GLU A 125 6.30 -16.42 12.31
C GLU A 125 5.76 -17.82 12.62
N ASN A 126 4.47 -17.91 12.95
CA ASN A 126 3.73 -19.15 13.15
C ASN A 126 2.38 -19.08 12.39
N ASP A 127 2.03 -20.18 11.71
CA ASP A 127 0.78 -20.26 10.93
C ASP A 127 -0.49 -20.11 11.77
N ALA A 128 -0.43 -20.27 13.09
CA ALA A 128 -1.57 -20.04 13.98
C ALA A 128 -1.88 -18.55 14.20
N GLU A 129 -0.99 -17.64 13.81
CA GLU A 129 -1.18 -16.20 14.02
C GLU A 129 -2.15 -15.56 13.03
N ALA A 130 -2.38 -16.21 11.90
CA ALA A 130 -3.25 -15.73 10.85
C ALA A 130 -3.85 -16.89 10.06
N GLN A 131 -4.87 -16.59 9.27
CA GLN A 131 -5.38 -17.51 8.27
C GLN A 131 -5.64 -16.71 6.99
N THR A 132 -5.38 -17.33 5.85
CA THR A 132 -5.59 -16.74 4.53
C THR A 132 -6.71 -17.46 3.79
N LEU A 133 -7.61 -16.68 3.21
CA LEU A 133 -8.59 -17.09 2.21
C LEU A 133 -8.12 -16.58 0.85
N ASP A 134 -7.91 -17.49 -0.09
CA ASP A 134 -7.71 -17.18 -1.50
C ASP A 134 -8.97 -17.55 -2.27
N ILE A 135 -9.58 -16.58 -2.95
CA ILE A 135 -10.74 -16.78 -3.84
C ILE A 135 -10.27 -16.66 -5.28
N THR A 136 -10.45 -17.72 -6.07
CA THR A 136 -10.15 -17.71 -7.50
C THR A 136 -11.39 -17.29 -8.28
N MET A 137 -11.27 -16.19 -9.01
CA MET A 137 -12.24 -15.68 -9.96
C MET A 137 -11.68 -15.82 -11.38
N LYS A 138 -12.52 -16.08 -12.37
CA LYS A 138 -12.09 -16.29 -13.76
C LYS A 138 -13.03 -15.63 -14.74
N ASP A 139 -12.45 -15.01 -15.76
CA ASP A 139 -13.15 -14.68 -17.00
C ASP A 139 -12.98 -15.85 -17.96
N ALA A 140 -14.07 -16.56 -18.23
CA ALA A 140 -14.07 -17.76 -19.04
C ALA A 140 -13.70 -17.49 -20.51
N LEU A 141 -14.00 -16.29 -21.03
CA LEU A 141 -13.76 -15.94 -22.43
C LEU A 141 -12.27 -15.68 -22.67
N SER A 142 -11.67 -14.81 -21.85
CA SER A 142 -10.27 -14.42 -22.01
C SER A 142 -9.28 -15.41 -21.39
N GLY A 143 -9.73 -16.21 -20.42
CA GLY A 143 -8.85 -17.05 -19.61
C GLY A 143 -8.09 -16.27 -18.53
N LEU A 144 -8.43 -15.00 -18.28
CA LEU A 144 -7.87 -14.23 -17.17
C LEU A 144 -8.37 -14.81 -15.84
N GLU A 145 -7.45 -15.11 -14.93
CA GLU A 145 -7.76 -15.52 -13.56
C GLU A 145 -7.26 -14.46 -12.57
N ALA A 146 -8.07 -14.14 -11.57
CA ALA A 146 -7.72 -13.28 -10.45
C ALA A 146 -7.86 -14.07 -9.15
N VAL A 147 -6.78 -14.12 -8.36
CA VAL A 147 -6.79 -14.68 -7.01
C VAL A 147 -6.88 -13.52 -6.03
N LEU A 148 -8.02 -13.41 -5.35
CA LEU A 148 -8.28 -12.41 -4.32
C LEU A 148 -7.88 -13.01 -2.97
N SER A 149 -6.83 -12.47 -2.34
CA SER A 149 -6.28 -12.97 -1.09
C SER A 149 -6.73 -12.11 0.08
N TYR A 150 -7.19 -12.75 1.16
CA TYR A 150 -7.64 -12.11 2.40
C TYR A 150 -6.97 -12.81 3.58
N THR A 151 -6.15 -12.11 4.34
CA THR A 151 -5.53 -12.67 5.56
C THR A 151 -6.04 -11.95 6.78
N ILE A 152 -6.61 -12.67 7.73
CA ILE A 152 -7.01 -12.13 9.04
C ILE A 152 -5.95 -12.49 10.08
N PHE A 153 -5.51 -11.50 10.85
CA PHE A 153 -4.55 -11.68 11.94
C PHE A 153 -5.28 -11.86 13.27
N GLU A 154 -5.05 -13.01 13.93
CA GLU A 154 -5.81 -13.43 15.11
C GLU A 154 -5.73 -12.38 16.24
N GLN A 155 -4.53 -11.85 16.52
CA GLN A 155 -4.33 -10.96 17.66
C GLN A 155 -4.86 -9.54 17.47
N THR A 156 -4.92 -9.05 16.23
CA THR A 156 -5.22 -7.64 15.94
C THR A 156 -6.58 -7.46 15.28
N GLY A 157 -7.11 -8.48 14.60
CA GLY A 157 -8.28 -8.32 13.75
C GLY A 157 -8.02 -7.50 12.48
N ALA A 158 -6.75 -7.19 12.17
CA ALA A 158 -6.41 -6.57 10.90
C ALA A 158 -6.63 -7.56 9.76
N ILE A 159 -7.07 -7.05 8.60
CA ILE A 159 -7.21 -7.83 7.38
C ILE A 159 -6.25 -7.26 6.35
N THR A 160 -5.44 -8.13 5.73
CA THR A 160 -4.66 -7.73 4.56
C THR A 160 -5.30 -8.28 3.30
N ARG A 161 -5.40 -7.44 2.27
CA ARG A 161 -5.94 -7.80 0.96
C ARG A 161 -4.92 -7.55 -0.13
N SER A 162 -4.85 -8.46 -1.10
CA SER A 162 -4.10 -8.28 -2.33
C SER A 162 -4.74 -9.09 -3.44
N VAL A 163 -4.37 -8.79 -4.70
CA VAL A 163 -4.79 -9.57 -5.86
C VAL A 163 -3.58 -10.08 -6.63
N ARG A 164 -3.70 -11.30 -7.16
CA ARG A 164 -2.78 -11.84 -8.18
C ARG A 164 -3.55 -12.15 -9.45
N PHE A 165 -3.23 -11.45 -10.54
CA PHE A 165 -3.72 -11.79 -11.87
C PHE A 165 -2.83 -12.83 -12.52
N GLN A 166 -3.42 -13.76 -13.27
CA GLN A 166 -2.74 -14.76 -14.06
C GLN A 166 -3.38 -14.82 -15.44
N ASN A 167 -2.58 -14.70 -16.49
CA ASN A 167 -3.06 -14.88 -17.85
C ASN A 167 -3.02 -16.38 -18.20
N LYS A 168 -4.16 -17.08 -18.11
CA LYS A 168 -4.32 -18.46 -18.63
C LYS A 168 -4.89 -18.50 -20.05
N GLY A 169 -5.02 -17.34 -20.68
CA GLY A 169 -5.36 -17.20 -22.08
C GLY A 169 -4.18 -17.54 -23.00
N LYS A 170 -4.38 -17.31 -24.30
CA LYS A 170 -3.38 -17.58 -25.35
C LYS A 170 -2.70 -16.32 -25.88
N GLU A 171 -3.29 -15.15 -25.64
CA GLU A 171 -2.82 -13.88 -26.14
C GLU A 171 -2.32 -12.99 -24.99
N PRO A 172 -1.35 -12.09 -25.24
CA PRO A 172 -0.95 -11.10 -24.26
C PRO A 172 -2.11 -10.13 -23.97
N ILE A 173 -2.21 -9.71 -22.72
CA ILE A 173 -3.19 -8.70 -22.27
C ILE A 173 -2.45 -7.57 -21.55
N ARG A 174 -3.09 -6.41 -21.42
CA ARG A 174 -2.54 -5.27 -20.68
C ARG A 174 -3.41 -4.97 -19.47
N LEU A 175 -2.85 -5.01 -18.27
CA LEU A 175 -3.53 -4.51 -17.08
C LEU A 175 -3.38 -2.98 -17.08
N LEU A 176 -4.50 -2.26 -17.14
CA LEU A 176 -4.55 -0.79 -17.15
C LEU A 176 -4.81 -0.21 -15.76
N ARG A 177 -5.38 -1.01 -14.87
CA ARG A 177 -5.69 -0.64 -13.49
C ARG A 177 -5.67 -1.89 -12.63
N VAL A 178 -4.98 -1.84 -11.49
CA VAL A 178 -4.97 -2.91 -10.49
C VAL A 178 -4.93 -2.31 -9.09
N LEU A 179 -6.08 -2.26 -8.43
CA LEU A 179 -6.18 -1.87 -7.03
C LEU A 179 -6.05 -3.10 -6.11
N SER A 180 -5.50 -2.89 -4.91
CA SER A 180 -5.23 -3.95 -3.95
C SER A 180 -6.47 -4.34 -3.14
N ALA A 181 -7.38 -3.40 -2.91
CA ALA A 181 -8.62 -3.63 -2.18
C ALA A 181 -9.75 -2.71 -2.64
N ASN A 182 -10.99 -3.19 -2.47
CA ASN A 182 -12.23 -2.43 -2.65
C ASN A 182 -13.26 -2.81 -1.57
N VAL A 183 -13.85 -1.85 -0.88
CA VAL A 183 -14.93 -2.10 0.09
C VAL A 183 -16.11 -1.18 -0.20
N ASP A 184 -17.29 -1.77 -0.41
CA ASP A 184 -18.55 -1.07 -0.63
C ASP A 184 -19.36 -1.00 0.67
N PHE A 185 -19.50 0.20 1.22
CA PHE A 185 -20.33 0.51 2.39
C PHE A 185 -21.77 0.82 1.98
N ARG A 186 -22.72 0.54 2.88
CA ARG A 186 -24.17 0.69 2.62
C ARG A 186 -24.72 2.08 2.89
N ASP A 187 -23.87 3.01 3.31
CA ASP A 187 -24.18 4.42 3.54
C ASP A 187 -22.93 5.29 3.33
N ASP A 188 -23.11 6.61 3.25
CA ASP A 188 -22.06 7.60 3.03
C ASP A 188 -21.78 8.48 4.25
N ARG A 189 -22.35 8.13 5.43
CA ARG A 189 -22.25 8.94 6.65
C ARG A 189 -20.92 8.72 7.34
N PHE A 190 -19.87 9.20 6.68
CA PHE A 190 -18.50 9.18 7.11
C PHE A 190 -17.84 10.53 6.89
N ASP A 191 -16.86 10.83 7.72
CA ASP A 191 -15.83 11.79 7.40
C ASP A 191 -14.61 11.03 6.89
N LEU A 192 -14.05 11.45 5.77
CA LEU A 192 -12.78 10.99 5.23
C LEU A 192 -11.64 11.71 5.95
N LEU A 193 -10.74 10.93 6.54
CA LEU A 193 -9.47 11.38 7.09
C LEU A 193 -8.35 11.07 6.10
N THR A 194 -7.54 12.08 5.77
CA THR A 194 -6.32 11.99 4.95
C THR A 194 -5.12 12.58 5.69
N LEU A 195 -3.92 12.25 5.24
CA LEU A 195 -2.66 12.76 5.78
C LEU A 195 -1.90 13.49 4.67
N ASP A 196 -2.01 14.82 4.69
CA ASP A 196 -1.60 15.69 3.59
C ASP A 196 -0.43 16.59 4.00
N GLY A 197 0.30 17.13 3.02
CA GLY A 197 1.41 18.01 3.35
C GLY A 197 2.28 18.45 2.20
N ALA A 198 3.53 18.72 2.53
CA ALA A 198 4.62 19.01 1.63
C ALA A 198 5.94 18.63 2.31
N HIS A 199 7.07 18.78 1.59
CA HIS A 199 8.39 18.70 2.20
C HIS A 199 8.48 19.67 3.40
N ALA A 200 8.98 19.17 4.53
CA ALA A 200 9.06 19.88 5.82
C ALA A 200 7.71 20.27 6.44
N ASN A 201 6.60 19.68 5.97
CA ASN A 201 5.26 19.88 6.49
C ASN A 201 4.37 18.64 6.21
N GLU A 202 4.88 17.45 6.46
CA GLU A 202 4.25 16.18 6.06
C GLU A 202 3.11 15.75 7.01
N ARG A 203 2.12 15.06 6.45
CA ARG A 203 1.11 14.25 7.18
C ARG A 203 0.28 15.04 8.21
N ASN A 204 -0.08 16.27 7.86
CA ASN A 204 -1.14 17.00 8.54
C ASN A 204 -2.47 16.26 8.36
N MET A 205 -3.23 16.11 9.44
CA MET A 205 -4.53 15.45 9.40
C MET A 205 -5.58 16.36 8.80
N THR A 206 -6.20 15.93 7.71
CA THR A 206 -7.36 16.59 7.11
C THR A 206 -8.58 15.70 7.30
N ARG A 207 -9.68 16.26 7.81
CA ARG A 207 -10.95 15.55 8.01
C ARG A 207 -12.08 16.27 7.27
N GLN A 208 -12.77 15.57 6.38
CA GLN A 208 -13.83 16.14 5.55
C GLN A 208 -15.01 15.18 5.42
N ARG A 209 -16.25 15.68 5.52
CA ARG A 209 -17.46 14.90 5.25
C ARG A 209 -17.47 14.41 3.80
N LEU A 210 -17.81 13.14 3.58
CA LEU A 210 -18.05 12.61 2.23
C LEU A 210 -19.20 13.36 1.53
N THR A 211 -19.07 13.52 0.22
CA THR A 211 -20.09 14.11 -0.66
C THR A 211 -20.24 13.27 -1.92
N TYR A 212 -21.31 13.47 -2.69
CA TYR A 212 -21.49 12.80 -3.98
C TYR A 212 -20.28 12.98 -4.90
N GLY A 213 -19.95 11.92 -5.65
CA GLY A 213 -18.79 11.89 -6.53
C GLY A 213 -17.58 11.25 -5.85
N THR A 214 -16.38 11.55 -6.37
CA THR A 214 -15.14 10.91 -5.93
C THR A 214 -14.27 11.90 -5.16
N GLN A 215 -13.84 11.51 -3.97
CA GLN A 215 -12.78 12.16 -3.21
C GLN A 215 -11.57 11.22 -3.20
N LEU A 216 -10.36 11.74 -3.48
CA LEU A 216 -9.16 10.91 -3.55
C LEU A 216 -7.91 11.65 -3.12
N VAL A 217 -6.92 10.88 -2.70
CA VAL A 217 -5.52 11.29 -2.57
C VAL A 217 -4.65 10.29 -3.31
N ASP A 218 -3.59 10.78 -3.95
CA ASP A 218 -2.75 9.94 -4.81
C ASP A 218 -1.31 10.46 -4.89
N SER A 219 -0.45 9.67 -5.52
CA SER A 219 0.86 10.11 -5.96
C SER A 219 1.20 9.55 -7.33
N CYS A 220 1.78 10.42 -8.17
CA CYS A 220 2.34 10.12 -9.50
C CYS A 220 3.84 10.45 -9.57
N ARG A 221 4.53 10.46 -8.42
CA ARG A 221 5.90 11.00 -8.29
C ARG A 221 7.00 9.94 -8.37
N GLY A 222 6.66 8.68 -8.64
CA GLY A 222 7.55 7.52 -8.51
C GLY A 222 7.72 7.05 -7.06
N ALA A 223 7.15 7.79 -6.09
CA ALA A 223 7.19 7.51 -4.66
C ALA A 223 5.83 7.79 -4.02
N SER A 224 5.60 7.27 -2.82
CA SER A 224 4.38 7.51 -2.04
C SER A 224 4.13 8.99 -1.74
N SER A 225 5.16 9.82 -1.66
CA SER A 225 5.15 11.30 -1.59
C SER A 225 5.05 11.95 -0.22
N HIS A 226 5.47 13.22 -0.17
CA HIS A 226 5.29 14.13 0.96
C HIS A 226 3.89 14.76 0.98
N GLN A 227 3.28 14.85 -0.21
CA GLN A 227 2.02 15.56 -0.43
C GLN A 227 0.82 14.81 0.11
N HIS A 228 0.81 13.49 -0.06
CA HIS A 228 -0.23 12.61 0.44
C HIS A 228 0.39 11.29 0.91
N ASN A 229 -0.04 10.79 2.07
CA ASN A 229 0.34 9.47 2.54
C ASN A 229 -0.59 8.39 1.94
N PRO A 230 -0.11 7.16 1.67
CA PRO A 230 -0.94 6.02 1.26
C PRO A 230 -1.78 5.45 2.40
N PHE A 231 -2.51 6.33 3.09
CA PHE A 231 -3.42 6.07 4.19
C PHE A 231 -4.66 6.95 4.06
N ILE A 232 -5.83 6.33 4.20
CA ILE A 232 -7.09 7.02 4.42
C ILE A 232 -7.88 6.32 5.52
N ALA A 233 -8.77 7.04 6.20
CA ALA A 233 -9.74 6.41 7.10
C ALA A 233 -11.15 6.98 6.91
N LEU A 234 -12.15 6.12 7.02
CA LEU A 234 -13.55 6.51 7.12
C LEU A 234 -13.98 6.52 8.59
N MET A 235 -14.29 7.69 9.10
CA MET A 235 -14.70 7.92 10.49
C MET A 235 -16.20 8.15 10.56
N ARG A 236 -16.90 7.58 11.53
CA ARG A 236 -18.27 8.04 11.83
C ARG A 236 -18.23 9.52 12.30
N PRO A 237 -19.29 10.32 12.08
CA PRO A 237 -19.27 11.76 12.34
C PRO A 237 -18.85 12.18 13.75
N ASN A 238 -19.12 11.34 14.76
CA ASN A 238 -18.80 11.63 16.17
C ASN A 238 -17.57 10.84 16.66
N THR A 239 -16.79 10.23 15.76
CA THR A 239 -15.56 9.53 16.14
C THR A 239 -14.48 10.55 16.47
N ASP A 240 -13.75 10.29 17.55
CA ASP A 240 -12.58 11.05 18.01
C ASP A 240 -11.39 10.09 18.25
N GLU A 241 -10.39 10.54 19.00
CA GLU A 241 -9.23 9.70 19.34
C GLU A 241 -9.62 8.47 20.14
N GLU A 242 -10.54 8.58 21.09
CA GLU A 242 -10.82 7.55 22.08
C GLU A 242 -12.12 6.76 21.81
N HIS A 243 -13.05 7.34 21.05
CA HIS A 243 -14.40 6.83 20.86
C HIS A 243 -14.85 6.82 19.41
N GLY A 244 -15.75 5.91 19.09
CA GLY A 244 -16.43 5.83 17.80
C GLY A 244 -15.81 4.83 16.83
N GLU A 245 -16.52 4.59 15.73
CA GLU A 245 -16.11 3.65 14.70
C GLU A 245 -15.25 4.33 13.63
N VAL A 246 -14.18 3.65 13.25
CA VAL A 246 -13.27 4.07 12.18
C VAL A 246 -12.76 2.86 11.40
N TYR A 247 -12.66 3.05 10.08
CA TYR A 247 -12.16 2.08 9.12
C TYR A 247 -10.91 2.65 8.46
N GLY A 248 -9.74 2.12 8.79
CA GLY A 248 -8.46 2.52 8.21
C GLY A 248 -8.07 1.65 7.03
N PHE A 249 -7.41 2.28 6.05
CA PHE A 249 -6.86 1.65 4.86
C PHE A 249 -5.44 2.17 4.66
N ASN A 250 -4.45 1.27 4.64
CA ASN A 250 -3.06 1.63 4.37
C ASN A 250 -2.48 0.72 3.28
N LEU A 251 -1.64 1.25 2.39
CA LEU A 251 -1.01 0.46 1.33
C LEU A 251 0.45 0.14 1.67
N VAL A 252 0.82 -1.14 1.65
CA VAL A 252 2.22 -1.59 1.78
C VAL A 252 2.90 -1.45 0.41
N TYR A 253 3.14 -0.21 0.00
CA TYR A 253 3.76 0.14 -1.26
C TYR A 253 4.42 1.52 -1.18
N SER A 254 5.58 1.66 -1.82
CA SER A 254 6.39 2.89 -1.72
C SER A 254 6.36 3.76 -2.97
N GLY A 255 5.67 3.32 -4.04
CA GLY A 255 5.58 4.04 -5.32
C GLY A 255 4.29 4.84 -5.49
N ASN A 256 3.88 5.02 -6.74
CA ASN A 256 2.62 5.67 -7.10
C ASN A 256 1.41 4.90 -6.53
N PHE A 257 0.57 5.59 -5.76
CA PHE A 257 -0.62 5.01 -5.15
C PHE A 257 -1.86 5.85 -5.47
N LEU A 258 -3.03 5.22 -5.36
CA LEU A 258 -4.34 5.86 -5.35
C LEU A 258 -5.12 5.35 -4.14
N ALA A 259 -5.71 6.24 -3.36
CA ALA A 259 -6.71 5.94 -2.35
C ALA A 259 -7.93 6.84 -2.58
N GLN A 260 -9.09 6.25 -2.85
CA GLN A 260 -10.29 6.99 -3.22
C GLN A 260 -11.53 6.49 -2.48
N VAL A 261 -12.48 7.40 -2.31
CA VAL A 261 -13.84 7.12 -1.86
C VAL A 261 -14.80 7.71 -2.87
N GLN A 262 -15.71 6.91 -3.41
CA GLN A 262 -16.76 7.36 -4.30
C GLN A 262 -18.11 7.20 -3.62
N VAL A 263 -18.86 8.30 -3.48
CA VAL A 263 -20.28 8.26 -3.09
C VAL A 263 -21.14 8.27 -4.34
N ASP A 264 -21.95 7.22 -4.50
CA ASP A 264 -22.77 7.02 -5.68
C ASP A 264 -24.16 7.69 -5.57
N GLN A 265 -24.96 7.52 -6.63
CA GLN A 265 -26.32 8.05 -6.73
C GLN A 265 -27.29 7.55 -5.64
N PHE A 266 -26.93 6.52 -4.88
CA PHE A 266 -27.74 5.92 -3.83
C PHE A 266 -27.17 6.14 -2.43
N GLN A 267 -26.23 7.08 -2.27
CA GLN A 267 -25.59 7.41 -1.00
C GLN A 267 -24.87 6.21 -0.38
N THR A 268 -24.31 5.35 -1.22
CA THR A 268 -23.38 4.29 -0.79
C THR A 268 -21.96 4.73 -1.08
N ALA A 269 -21.00 4.28 -0.27
CA ALA A 269 -19.60 4.67 -0.41
C ALA A 269 -18.73 3.48 -0.84
N ARG A 270 -18.01 3.62 -1.96
CA ARG A 270 -17.00 2.67 -2.42
C ARG A 270 -15.61 3.19 -2.08
N VAL A 271 -14.87 2.46 -1.25
CA VAL A 271 -13.47 2.76 -0.94
C VAL A 271 -12.57 1.84 -1.75
N SER A 272 -11.58 2.39 -2.44
CA SER A 272 -10.59 1.59 -3.18
C SER A 272 -9.18 2.12 -2.96
N ILE A 273 -8.20 1.22 -2.87
CA ILE A 273 -6.79 1.57 -2.66
C ILE A 273 -5.85 0.63 -3.41
N GLY A 274 -4.78 1.15 -4.01
CA GLY A 274 -3.76 0.36 -4.70
C GLY A 274 -2.80 1.19 -5.54
N ILE A 275 -2.19 0.59 -6.56
CA ILE A 275 -1.29 1.29 -7.49
C ILE A 275 -2.07 2.36 -8.26
N ASN A 276 -1.48 3.55 -8.42
CA ASN A 276 -2.11 4.62 -9.20
C ASN A 276 -2.26 4.19 -10.67
N PRO A 277 -3.46 4.26 -11.26
CA PRO A 277 -3.67 3.94 -12.68
C PRO A 277 -3.07 4.97 -13.65
N PHE A 278 -2.67 6.15 -13.19
CA PHE A 278 -2.06 7.17 -14.04
C PHE A 278 -0.73 6.67 -14.62
N ASP A 279 -0.67 6.57 -15.96
CA ASP A 279 0.47 6.05 -16.73
C ASP A 279 0.93 4.64 -16.31
N PHE A 280 0.02 3.85 -15.70
CA PHE A 280 0.25 2.45 -15.39
C PHE A 280 -0.27 1.56 -16.52
N GLU A 281 0.61 0.75 -17.08
CA GLU A 281 0.25 -0.33 -17.98
C GLU A 281 1.18 -1.52 -17.77
N TRP A 282 0.61 -2.68 -17.44
CA TRP A 282 1.38 -3.90 -17.29
C TRP A 282 1.04 -4.91 -18.38
N LEU A 283 1.98 -5.16 -19.29
CA LEU A 283 1.87 -6.23 -20.27
C LEU A 283 2.02 -7.59 -19.58
N LEU A 284 0.97 -8.41 -19.64
CA LEU A 284 0.93 -9.74 -19.02
C LEU A 284 0.88 -10.82 -20.11
N GLN A 285 2.00 -11.51 -20.31
CA GLN A 285 2.11 -12.57 -21.32
C GLN A 285 1.32 -13.82 -20.90
N PRO A 286 0.94 -14.70 -21.85
CA PRO A 286 0.38 -16.01 -21.54
C PRO A 286 1.26 -16.79 -20.55
N GLY A 287 0.66 -17.29 -19.48
CA GLY A 287 1.34 -18.03 -18.41
C GLY A 287 1.97 -17.15 -17.32
N GLU A 288 2.08 -15.83 -17.51
CA GLU A 288 2.62 -14.91 -16.51
C GLU A 288 1.59 -14.52 -15.45
N SER A 289 2.09 -13.95 -14.36
CA SER A 289 1.30 -13.41 -13.27
C SER A 289 1.73 -12.02 -12.86
N PHE A 290 0.78 -11.19 -12.47
CA PHE A 290 1.01 -9.89 -11.83
C PHE A 290 0.53 -9.94 -10.37
N GLN A 291 1.38 -9.53 -9.44
CA GLN A 291 1.06 -9.43 -8.01
C GLN A 291 0.91 -7.95 -7.64
N ALA A 292 -0.26 -7.57 -7.14
CA ALA A 292 -0.46 -6.24 -6.55
C ALA A 292 0.15 -6.17 -5.13
N PRO A 293 0.57 -4.98 -4.65
CA PRO A 293 0.90 -4.79 -3.24
C PRO A 293 -0.31 -5.10 -2.35
N GLU A 294 -0.08 -5.30 -1.05
CA GLU A 294 -1.19 -5.49 -0.12
C GLU A 294 -1.70 -4.18 0.46
N ALA A 295 -3.02 -4.12 0.66
CA ALA A 295 -3.69 -3.15 1.49
C ALA A 295 -3.95 -3.75 2.88
N VAL A 296 -3.69 -2.99 3.94
CA VAL A 296 -3.97 -3.34 5.33
C VAL A 296 -5.19 -2.57 5.80
N LEU A 297 -6.26 -3.32 6.05
CA LEU A 297 -7.57 -2.85 6.47
C LEU A 297 -7.72 -3.08 7.97
N VAL A 298 -8.03 -2.01 8.70
CA VAL A 298 -8.20 -2.05 10.16
C VAL A 298 -9.53 -1.42 10.53
N TYR A 299 -10.27 -2.07 11.40
CA TYR A 299 -11.48 -1.52 12.02
C TYR A 299 -11.24 -1.32 13.51
N SER A 300 -11.71 -0.19 14.03
CA SER A 300 -11.75 0.10 15.46
C SER A 300 -13.14 0.66 15.81
N ASN A 301 -13.66 0.27 16.97
CA ASN A 301 -14.81 0.90 17.61
C ASN A 301 -14.40 1.71 18.87
N ALA A 302 -13.10 1.94 19.03
CA ALA A 302 -12.47 2.65 20.14
C ALA A 302 -11.63 3.82 19.60
N GLY A 303 -12.20 4.59 18.66
CA GLY A 303 -11.57 5.77 18.09
C GLY A 303 -10.31 5.50 17.26
N LEU A 304 -9.63 6.60 16.92
CA LEU A 304 -8.37 6.60 16.17
C LEU A 304 -7.19 6.02 16.97
N ASP A 305 -7.19 6.08 18.30
CA ASP A 305 -6.19 5.44 19.14
C ASP A 305 -6.24 3.92 18.98
N GLY A 306 -7.44 3.33 19.07
CA GLY A 306 -7.63 1.90 18.85
C GLY A 306 -7.17 1.47 17.45
N LEU A 307 -7.49 2.28 16.43
CA LEU A 307 -7.07 2.05 15.04
C LEU A 307 -5.54 2.06 14.93
N SER A 308 -4.90 3.11 15.45
CA SER A 308 -3.46 3.34 15.37
C SER A 308 -2.68 2.28 16.13
N GLN A 309 -3.14 1.88 17.32
CA GLN A 309 -2.52 0.82 18.11
C GLN A 309 -2.54 -0.53 17.38
N ILE A 310 -3.61 -0.84 16.64
CA ILE A 310 -3.67 -2.05 15.80
C ILE A 310 -2.62 -1.99 14.69
N TYR A 311 -2.54 -0.88 13.94
CA TYR A 311 -1.51 -0.69 12.90
C TYR A 311 -0.10 -0.80 13.49
N HIS A 312 0.17 -0.07 14.57
CA HIS A 312 1.48 -0.07 15.23
C HIS A 312 1.89 -1.46 15.71
N LYS A 313 0.97 -2.22 16.32
CA LYS A 313 1.24 -3.58 16.79
C LYS A 313 1.55 -4.50 15.62
N LEU A 314 0.69 -4.51 14.59
CA LEU A 314 0.88 -5.35 13.41
C LEU A 314 2.20 -5.02 12.71
N TYR A 315 2.47 -3.75 12.42
CA TYR A 315 3.65 -3.38 11.64
C TYR A 315 4.95 -3.62 12.39
N ARG A 316 4.98 -3.32 13.69
CA ARG A 316 6.15 -3.58 14.52
C ARG A 316 6.50 -5.06 14.57
N GLN A 317 5.51 -5.94 14.64
CA GLN A 317 5.75 -7.38 14.83
C GLN A 317 5.84 -8.15 13.52
N ARG A 318 5.09 -7.74 12.50
CA ARG A 318 4.75 -8.53 11.32
C ARG A 318 4.95 -7.80 10.00
N LEU A 319 5.49 -6.59 9.98
CA LEU A 319 5.94 -5.92 8.75
C LEU A 319 7.43 -5.56 8.81
N CYS A 320 7.85 -4.89 9.87
CA CYS A 320 9.26 -4.61 10.16
C CYS A 320 10.05 -5.92 10.28
N ARG A 321 11.28 -5.93 9.75
CA ARG A 321 12.12 -7.13 9.66
C ARG A 321 13.52 -6.89 10.23
N GLY A 322 14.24 -7.98 10.44
CA GLY A 322 15.65 -7.96 10.80
C GLY A 322 15.91 -7.62 12.27
N LYS A 323 17.19 -7.51 12.62
CA LYS A 323 17.66 -7.35 14.00
C LYS A 323 17.09 -6.13 14.73
N PHE A 324 16.72 -5.09 13.99
CA PHE A 324 16.24 -3.82 14.55
C PHE A 324 14.73 -3.76 14.79
N ARG A 325 13.98 -4.83 14.45
CA ARG A 325 12.55 -4.91 14.74
C ARG A 325 12.27 -4.68 16.22
N ASP A 326 12.88 -5.51 17.06
CA ASP A 326 12.65 -5.58 18.52
C ASP A 326 13.77 -4.90 19.33
N ALA A 327 14.83 -4.41 18.69
CA ALA A 327 15.92 -3.72 19.37
C ALA A 327 15.54 -2.27 19.71
N LEU A 328 16.09 -1.77 20.83
CA LEU A 328 16.12 -0.33 21.08
C LEU A 328 16.95 0.36 19.97
N ARG A 329 16.50 1.54 19.54
CA ARG A 329 17.20 2.33 18.52
C ARG A 329 18.26 3.16 19.24
N PRO A 330 19.49 3.25 18.71
CA PRO A 330 20.53 4.05 19.33
C PRO A 330 20.16 5.54 19.30
N ILE A 331 20.47 6.26 20.37
CA ILE A 331 20.44 7.72 20.39
C ILE A 331 21.61 8.19 19.54
N LEU A 332 21.31 8.93 18.46
CA LEU A 332 22.30 9.31 17.46
C LEU A 332 22.52 10.82 17.40
N VAL A 333 23.69 11.20 16.91
CA VAL A 333 23.96 12.52 16.33
C VAL A 333 24.24 12.36 14.84
N ASN A 334 23.65 13.22 14.02
CA ASN A 334 23.87 13.26 12.58
C ASN A 334 24.57 14.58 12.22
N SER A 335 25.56 14.52 11.32
CA SER A 335 26.38 15.68 10.96
C SER A 335 25.70 16.72 10.05
N TRP A 336 24.52 16.42 9.48
CA TRP A 336 23.89 17.23 8.43
C TRP A 336 23.69 18.69 8.81
N GLU A 337 22.80 19.01 9.76
CA GLU A 337 22.57 20.42 10.12
C GLU A 337 23.73 21.04 10.92
N ALA A 338 24.66 20.23 11.42
CA ALA A 338 25.84 20.70 12.13
C ALA A 338 26.91 21.29 11.19
N ALA A 339 27.04 20.76 9.97
CA ALA A 339 28.13 21.10 9.06
C ALA A 339 27.70 21.25 7.59
N TYR A 340 26.53 20.75 7.20
CA TYR A 340 26.16 20.51 5.81
C TYR A 340 27.31 19.83 5.07
N PHE A 341 27.81 20.45 4.00
CA PHE A 341 28.96 19.95 3.24
C PHE A 341 30.32 20.40 3.80
N ASP A 342 30.35 21.35 4.73
CA ASP A 342 31.58 21.97 5.27
C ASP A 342 32.12 21.19 6.48
N PHE A 343 32.64 19.98 6.20
CA PHE A 343 33.28 19.14 7.20
C PHE A 343 34.61 18.54 6.71
N ASN A 344 35.41 18.12 7.67
CA ASN A 344 36.57 17.26 7.48
C ASN A 344 36.66 16.21 8.60
N GLU A 345 37.62 15.28 8.50
CA GLU A 345 37.82 14.21 9.47
C GLU A 345 37.90 14.70 10.92
N ASP A 346 38.67 15.76 11.17
CA ASP A 346 38.87 16.31 12.52
C ASP A 346 37.58 16.87 13.11
N SER A 347 36.79 17.59 12.31
CA SER A 347 35.50 18.14 12.75
C SER A 347 34.50 17.04 13.15
N ILE A 348 34.47 15.92 12.42
CA ILE A 348 33.61 14.77 12.75
C ILE A 348 34.11 14.04 13.99
N LEU A 349 35.43 13.90 14.17
CA LEU A 349 36.01 13.31 15.38
C LEU A 349 35.74 14.18 16.61
N LYS A 350 35.76 15.51 16.46
CA LYS A 350 35.36 16.43 17.53
C LYS A 350 33.89 16.26 17.89
N LEU A 351 33.00 16.23 16.89
CA LEU A 351 31.57 15.94 17.10
C LEU A 351 31.37 14.61 17.82
N ALA A 352 32.09 13.57 17.42
CA ALA A 352 32.04 12.25 18.07
C ALA A 352 32.51 12.30 19.52
N GLN A 353 33.57 13.04 19.83
CA GLN A 353 34.04 13.19 21.21
C GLN A 353 33.01 13.93 22.08
N GLU A 354 32.44 15.03 21.59
CA GLU A 354 31.37 15.75 22.32
C GLU A 354 30.12 14.89 22.51
N ALA A 355 29.74 14.13 21.48
CA ALA A 355 28.62 13.20 21.51
C ALA A 355 28.82 12.10 22.58
N LYS A 356 30.04 11.55 22.67
CA LYS A 356 30.41 10.59 23.72
C LYS A 356 30.24 11.20 25.11
N ASP A 357 30.71 12.43 25.31
CA ASP A 357 30.70 13.07 26.62
C ASP A 357 29.28 13.33 27.16
N VAL A 358 28.28 13.43 26.28
CA VAL A 358 26.85 13.55 26.63
C VAL A 358 26.06 12.24 26.53
N GLY A 359 26.72 11.11 26.23
CA GLY A 359 26.12 9.78 26.23
C GLY A 359 25.39 9.36 24.95
N ILE A 360 25.67 9.99 23.80
CA ILE A 360 25.22 9.52 22.48
C ILE A 360 25.85 8.16 22.16
N GLU A 361 25.15 7.33 21.37
CA GLU A 361 25.53 5.95 21.08
C GLU A 361 25.99 5.74 19.63
N LEU A 362 25.56 6.61 18.70
CA LEU A 362 25.80 6.50 17.26
C LEU A 362 26.13 7.87 16.65
N VAL A 363 27.21 7.92 15.87
CA VAL A 363 27.53 9.06 15.00
C VAL A 363 27.20 8.68 13.56
N VAL A 364 26.36 9.47 12.91
CA VAL A 364 26.02 9.32 11.49
C VAL A 364 26.74 10.39 10.68
N LEU A 365 27.59 9.95 9.74
CA LEU A 365 28.16 10.83 8.73
C LEU A 365 27.16 10.96 7.57
N ASP A 366 26.65 12.16 7.38
CA ASP A 366 25.66 12.49 6.36
C ASP A 366 26.30 12.85 4.99
N ASP A 367 25.56 13.51 4.10
CA ASP A 367 25.99 13.83 2.73
C ASP A 367 27.34 14.60 2.68
N GLY A 368 28.11 14.39 1.61
CA GLY A 368 29.40 15.07 1.36
C GLY A 368 30.66 14.20 1.50
N TRP A 369 30.53 12.94 1.95
CA TRP A 369 31.69 12.07 2.22
C TRP A 369 32.32 11.43 0.97
N PHE A 370 31.65 11.49 -0.17
CA PHE A 370 31.98 10.77 -1.40
C PHE A 370 32.35 11.70 -2.56
N GLY A 371 33.00 11.15 -3.60
CA GLY A 371 33.36 11.85 -4.83
C GLY A 371 34.03 13.20 -4.58
N LYS A 372 33.45 14.26 -5.13
CA LYS A 372 33.79 15.68 -4.88
C LYS A 372 32.56 16.44 -4.37
N ARG A 373 31.79 15.79 -3.48
CA ARG A 373 30.51 16.28 -2.96
C ARG A 373 30.73 17.41 -1.94
N ASP A 374 31.00 18.60 -2.46
CA ASP A 374 31.15 19.84 -1.68
C ASP A 374 29.86 20.69 -1.67
N ASP A 375 28.88 20.29 -2.49
CA ASP A 375 27.53 20.83 -2.58
C ASP A 375 26.56 19.75 -3.09
N ASP A 376 25.30 20.14 -3.31
CA ASP A 376 24.24 19.29 -3.83
C ASP A 376 24.24 19.13 -5.37
N ASN A 377 25.22 19.70 -6.11
CA ASN A 377 25.19 19.79 -7.58
C ASN A 377 26.02 18.73 -8.31
N SER A 378 26.77 17.86 -7.60
CA SER A 378 27.67 16.88 -8.22
C SER A 378 27.75 15.55 -7.48
N SER A 379 28.47 14.57 -8.06
CA SER A 379 28.96 13.36 -7.41
C SER A 379 27.96 12.26 -7.03
N LEU A 380 26.63 12.45 -7.13
CA LEU A 380 25.69 11.33 -6.93
C LEU A 380 25.97 10.22 -7.96
N GLY A 381 26.15 9.00 -7.46
CA GLY A 381 26.63 7.84 -8.22
C GLY A 381 28.10 7.46 -7.95
N ASP A 382 28.92 8.39 -7.48
CA ASP A 382 30.35 8.18 -7.23
C ASP A 382 30.61 7.82 -5.76
N TRP A 383 30.20 6.63 -5.34
CA TRP A 383 30.26 6.15 -3.94
C TRP A 383 31.67 5.76 -3.45
N VAL A 384 32.66 6.62 -3.71
CA VAL A 384 34.06 6.46 -3.32
C VAL A 384 34.44 7.59 -2.39
N THR A 385 35.16 7.30 -1.30
CA THR A 385 35.48 8.31 -0.27
C THR A 385 36.24 9.52 -0.83
N ASN A 386 35.77 10.72 -0.49
CA ASN A 386 36.49 11.97 -0.73
C ASN A 386 37.69 12.08 0.21
N ARG A 387 38.86 11.66 -0.27
CA ARG A 387 40.13 11.66 0.49
C ARG A 387 40.63 13.07 0.86
N LYS A 388 40.08 14.14 0.29
CA LYS A 388 40.41 15.50 0.71
C LYS A 388 39.75 15.85 2.05
N LYS A 389 38.49 15.45 2.24
CA LYS A 389 37.78 15.61 3.52
C LYS A 389 38.20 14.56 4.55
N LEU A 390 38.43 13.33 4.08
CA LEU A 390 38.73 12.16 4.89
C LEU A 390 40.05 11.51 4.45
N PRO A 391 41.23 12.03 4.86
CA PRO A 391 42.53 11.54 4.43
C PRO A 391 42.73 10.04 4.71
N GLU A 392 42.34 9.56 5.89
CA GLU A 392 42.41 8.13 6.24
C GLU A 392 41.23 7.32 5.68
N GLY A 393 40.26 8.01 5.08
CA GLY A 393 39.06 7.43 4.50
C GLY A 393 38.06 6.96 5.55
N LEU A 394 36.94 6.39 5.09
CA LEU A 394 35.89 5.90 5.99
C LEU A 394 36.38 4.82 6.97
N GLU A 395 37.37 4.00 6.55
CA GLU A 395 37.95 2.98 7.41
C GLU A 395 38.69 3.59 8.61
N GLY A 396 39.50 4.64 8.38
CA GLY A 396 40.20 5.34 9.45
C GLY A 396 39.24 6.03 10.41
N LEU A 397 38.29 6.79 9.86
CA LEU A 397 37.26 7.48 10.63
C LEU A 397 36.43 6.51 11.47
N GLY A 398 35.91 5.44 10.87
CA GLY A 398 35.12 4.42 11.56
C GLY A 398 35.90 3.72 12.68
N LYS A 399 37.19 3.38 12.47
CA LYS A 399 38.04 2.81 13.53
C LYS A 399 38.20 3.75 14.71
N ARG A 400 38.39 5.06 14.46
CA ARG A 400 38.55 6.07 15.52
C ARG A 400 37.24 6.26 16.29
N ILE A 401 36.10 6.34 15.61
CA ILE A 401 34.76 6.42 16.23
C ILE A 401 34.47 5.18 17.08
N HIS A 402 34.72 3.97 16.57
CA HIS A 402 34.54 2.74 17.36
C HIS A 402 35.48 2.70 18.59
N LYS A 403 36.72 3.19 18.48
CA LYS A 403 37.65 3.28 19.61
C LYS A 403 37.15 4.22 20.72
N MET A 404 36.30 5.19 20.38
CA MET A 404 35.64 6.07 21.35
C MET A 404 34.50 5.35 22.11
N GLY A 405 34.02 4.21 21.61
CA GLY A 405 32.88 3.46 22.16
C GLY A 405 31.56 3.75 21.45
N LEU A 406 31.59 4.48 20.32
CA LEU A 406 30.41 4.89 19.55
C LEU A 406 30.21 3.97 18.34
N GLN A 407 28.97 3.79 17.92
CA GLN A 407 28.64 3.19 16.62
C GLN A 407 28.84 4.21 15.50
N PHE A 408 29.00 3.73 14.26
CA PHE A 408 29.15 4.56 13.06
C PHE A 408 28.09 4.25 12.00
N GLY A 409 27.40 5.28 11.54
CA GLY A 409 26.42 5.24 10.45
C GLY A 409 26.85 6.11 9.27
N LEU A 410 26.35 5.79 8.08
CA LEU A 410 26.73 6.46 6.84
C LEU A 410 25.52 6.65 5.93
N TRP A 411 25.42 7.82 5.33
CA TRP A 411 24.37 8.18 4.38
C TRP A 411 24.66 7.70 2.95
N PHE A 412 23.61 7.32 2.21
CA PHE A 412 23.65 7.02 0.77
C PHE A 412 22.33 7.44 0.10
N GLU A 413 22.40 7.81 -1.17
CA GLU A 413 21.23 8.06 -2.04
C GLU A 413 21.39 7.27 -3.37
N PRO A 414 21.22 5.93 -3.31
CA PRO A 414 21.68 5.03 -4.37
C PRO A 414 20.86 5.11 -5.67
N GLU A 415 19.67 5.70 -5.62
CA GLU A 415 18.74 5.79 -6.75
C GLU A 415 19.04 6.99 -7.68
N MET A 416 19.94 7.89 -7.27
CA MET A 416 20.21 9.14 -7.97
C MET A 416 21.54 9.14 -8.72
N VAL A 417 21.63 10.03 -9.73
CA VAL A 417 22.85 10.26 -10.51
C VAL A 417 23.00 11.75 -10.83
N SER A 418 24.19 12.30 -10.61
CA SER A 418 24.53 13.67 -11.03
C SER A 418 25.13 13.67 -12.44
N LYS A 419 24.83 14.69 -13.25
CA LYS A 419 25.50 14.87 -14.56
C LYS A 419 27.01 15.04 -14.41
N ASP A 420 27.44 15.76 -13.38
CA ASP A 420 28.85 15.81 -12.99
C ASP A 420 29.18 14.67 -12.01
N SER A 421 29.27 13.46 -12.55
CA SER A 421 29.76 12.25 -11.85
C SER A 421 30.53 11.37 -12.84
N ASP A 422 31.44 10.55 -12.33
CA ASP A 422 32.11 9.53 -13.13
C ASP A 422 31.11 8.47 -13.59
N LEU A 423 30.11 8.13 -12.76
CA LEU A 423 29.03 7.21 -13.13
C LEU A 423 28.29 7.68 -14.40
N TYR A 424 27.84 8.94 -14.45
CA TYR A 424 27.12 9.46 -15.61
C TYR A 424 28.01 9.55 -16.86
N ARG A 425 29.30 9.89 -16.70
CA ARG A 425 30.25 9.91 -17.82
C ARG A 425 30.46 8.52 -18.42
N ALA A 426 30.49 7.48 -17.58
CA ALA A 426 30.67 6.10 -18.01
C ALA A 426 29.36 5.47 -18.55
N HIS A 427 28.22 5.80 -17.93
CA HIS A 427 26.92 5.18 -18.19
C HIS A 427 25.79 6.24 -18.27
N PRO A 428 25.80 7.12 -19.28
CA PRO A 428 24.76 8.13 -19.44
C PRO A 428 23.37 7.51 -19.71
N ASP A 429 23.34 6.27 -20.22
CA ASP A 429 22.13 5.50 -20.49
C ASP A 429 21.39 5.01 -19.23
N TRP A 430 22.04 5.01 -18.06
CA TRP A 430 21.39 4.65 -16.79
C TRP A 430 20.52 5.77 -16.21
N CYS A 431 20.72 7.02 -16.66
CA CYS A 431 19.90 8.14 -16.25
C CYS A 431 18.51 8.06 -16.92
N LEU A 432 17.44 8.03 -16.11
CA LEU A 432 16.07 8.02 -16.62
C LEU A 432 15.79 9.29 -17.43
N HIS A 433 15.57 9.12 -18.73
CA HIS A 433 15.19 10.22 -19.63
C HIS A 433 14.44 9.68 -20.84
N VAL A 434 13.71 10.58 -21.51
CA VAL A 434 13.13 10.30 -22.81
C VAL A 434 14.07 10.86 -23.87
N LYS A 435 14.45 10.01 -24.83
CA LYS A 435 15.31 10.39 -25.95
C LYS A 435 14.79 11.65 -26.64
N ASP A 436 15.71 12.55 -27.01
CA ASP A 436 15.44 13.80 -27.71
C ASP A 436 14.59 14.81 -26.93
N ARG A 437 14.36 14.59 -25.62
CA ARG A 437 13.72 15.56 -24.71
C ARG A 437 14.75 16.18 -23.75
N PRO A 438 14.54 17.45 -23.33
CA PRO A 438 15.38 18.05 -22.31
C PRO A 438 15.27 17.30 -20.99
N TYR A 439 16.40 17.21 -20.26
CA TYR A 439 16.42 16.66 -18.91
C TYR A 439 15.64 17.58 -17.96
N THR A 440 14.77 16.99 -17.13
CA THR A 440 14.22 17.65 -15.96
C THR A 440 15.07 17.25 -14.76
N LEU A 441 15.65 18.22 -14.07
CA LEU A 441 16.51 17.97 -12.91
C LEU A 441 15.68 18.15 -11.64
N GLY A 442 15.68 17.13 -10.78
CA GLY A 442 15.11 17.19 -9.44
C GLY A 442 16.15 17.64 -8.42
N ARG A 443 15.67 18.15 -7.29
CA ARG A 443 16.42 18.34 -6.05
C ARG A 443 15.63 17.69 -4.92
#